data_AF-A0A2C9VS49-F1
#
_entry.id   AF-A0A2C9VS49-F1
#
_cell.length_a   1.000
_cell.length_b   1.000
_cell.length_c   1.000
_cell.angle_alpha   90.00
_cell.angle_beta   90.00
_cell.angle_gamma   90.00
#
_symmetry.space_group_name_H-M   'P 1'
#
loop_
_entity.id
_entity.type
_entity.pdbx_description
1 polymer ?
#
loop_
_entity_poly.entity_id
_entity_poly.type
_entity_poly.pdbx_seq_one_letter_code
_entity_poly.pdbx_strand_id
1 'polypeptide(L)'
;MSNLTMLSWEIIFEQVADHFTRGGGWCDTIRNWVYRKTTRRGSSKFMENQIRFSGILSNKAEENPDFFNWNRVKLRYCDGSSFSGDSYNEAAQLYFRGQRIWSAAMEKLMAEGMQYATQALLSGCSAGGLASILHCDEFRDLFPQSTKVKCLSDAGFFLDM
;
A
#
# COMPACT_ATOMS: atom_id res chain seq x y z
N MET A 1 3.32 22.59 26.19
CA MET A 1 2.87 21.33 25.57
C MET A 1 2.58 21.63 24.11
N SER A 2 3.56 21.41 23.23
CA SER A 2 3.45 21.69 21.80
C SER A 2 2.54 20.66 21.14
N ASN A 3 1.46 21.13 20.52
CA ASN A 3 0.60 20.35 19.64
C ASN A 3 1.42 20.02 18.37
N LEU A 4 2.26 18.98 18.42
CA LEU A 4 2.94 18.44 17.26
C LEU A 4 1.97 17.49 16.54
N THR A 5 0.94 18.04 15.90
CA THR A 5 0.34 17.35 14.76
C THR A 5 1.44 17.18 13.73
N MET A 6 2.01 15.99 13.61
CA MET A 6 2.98 15.69 12.56
C MET A 6 2.32 15.93 11.21
N LEU A 7 2.76 16.97 10.49
CA LEU A 7 2.15 17.45 9.25
C LEU A 7 2.57 16.62 8.02
N SER A 8 3.37 15.58 8.20
CA SER A 8 3.92 14.78 7.10
C SER A 8 3.49 13.32 7.22
N TRP A 9 3.04 12.76 6.11
CA TRP A 9 2.49 11.41 6.02
C TRP A 9 3.16 10.61 4.92
N GLU A 10 3.47 9.37 5.21
CA GLU A 10 4.01 8.39 4.27
C GLU A 10 3.16 7.12 4.33
N ILE A 11 2.55 6.77 3.20
CA ILE A 11 1.85 5.51 3.01
C ILE A 11 2.68 4.66 2.08
N ILE A 12 3.00 3.45 2.54
CA ILE A 12 3.75 2.47 1.77
C ILE A 12 2.90 1.23 1.53
N PHE A 13 2.71 0.92 0.25
CA PHE A 13 2.30 -0.39 -0.23
C PHE A 13 3.51 -1.30 -0.28
N GLU A 14 3.90 -1.80 0.88
CA GLU A 14 4.95 -2.79 0.92
C GLU A 14 4.33 -4.17 0.68
N GLN A 15 4.38 -4.59 -0.58
CA GLN A 15 4.38 -6.01 -0.90
C GLN A 15 5.71 -6.57 -0.47
N VAL A 16 5.68 -7.35 0.59
CA VAL A 16 6.85 -7.99 1.18
C VAL A 16 7.63 -8.75 0.10
N ALA A 17 8.75 -8.17 -0.34
CA ALA A 17 9.83 -8.85 -1.05
C ALA A 17 10.64 -9.70 -0.06
N ASP A 18 9.96 -10.54 0.73
CA ASP A 18 10.65 -11.61 1.44
C ASP A 18 11.02 -12.64 0.37
N HIS A 19 12.31 -12.65 0.05
CA HIS A 19 12.96 -13.49 -0.96
C HIS A 19 12.58 -13.17 -2.41
N PHE A 20 13.62 -12.86 -3.20
CA PHE A 20 13.62 -12.71 -4.67
C PHE A 20 13.10 -13.95 -5.43
N THR A 21 12.67 -15.01 -4.73
CA THR A 21 12.01 -16.21 -5.27
C THR A 21 10.51 -16.29 -4.95
N ARG A 22 9.94 -15.29 -4.26
CA ARG A 22 8.50 -15.19 -3.93
C ARG A 22 8.00 -13.76 -4.10
N GLY A 23 8.11 -13.18 -5.30
CA GLY A 23 7.51 -11.87 -5.62
C GLY A 23 6.01 -11.81 -5.27
N GLY A 24 5.56 -10.67 -4.75
CA GLY A 24 4.18 -10.39 -4.36
C GLY A 24 3.21 -10.21 -5.53
N GLY A 25 3.52 -10.70 -6.72
CA GLY A 25 2.81 -10.46 -7.97
C GLY A 25 1.35 -10.91 -7.99
N TRP A 26 0.78 -10.87 -9.18
CA TRP A 26 -0.63 -11.19 -9.44
C TRP A 26 -0.86 -12.69 -9.54
N CYS A 27 -2.11 -13.09 -9.37
CA CYS A 27 -2.54 -14.42 -9.77
C CYS A 27 -3.33 -14.30 -11.08
N ASP A 28 -3.01 -15.15 -12.02
CA ASP A 28 -3.52 -15.18 -13.40
C ASP A 28 -4.66 -16.19 -13.59
N THR A 29 -4.72 -17.22 -12.74
CA THR A 29 -5.73 -18.28 -12.82
C THR A 29 -6.50 -18.45 -11.52
N ILE A 30 -7.77 -18.86 -11.63
CA ILE A 30 -8.63 -19.16 -10.46
C ILE A 30 -7.99 -20.18 -9.52
N ARG A 31 -7.29 -21.18 -10.06
CA ARG A 31 -6.56 -22.17 -9.25
C ARG A 31 -5.51 -21.51 -8.36
N ASN A 32 -4.72 -20.59 -8.92
CA ASN A 32 -3.69 -19.86 -8.18
C ASN A 32 -4.32 -18.97 -7.10
N TRP A 33 -5.46 -18.35 -7.38
CA TRP A 33 -6.22 -17.58 -6.39
C TRP A 33 -6.78 -18.41 -5.24
N VAL A 34 -7.33 -19.58 -5.55
CA VAL A 34 -7.84 -20.52 -4.54
C VAL A 34 -6.73 -20.99 -3.60
N TYR A 35 -5.51 -21.18 -4.11
CA TYR A 35 -4.35 -21.45 -3.26
C TYR A 35 -3.92 -20.20 -2.47
N ARG A 36 -3.84 -19.04 -3.12
CA ARG A 36 -3.35 -17.81 -2.49
C ARG A 36 -4.22 -17.34 -1.33
N LYS A 37 -5.55 -17.58 -1.38
CA LYS A 37 -6.47 -17.19 -0.29
C LYS A 37 -6.16 -17.89 1.05
N THR A 38 -5.44 -19.01 1.04
CA THR A 38 -5.01 -19.71 2.26
C THR A 38 -3.66 -19.20 2.80
N THR A 39 -3.17 -18.07 2.30
CA THR A 39 -1.89 -17.47 2.68
C THR A 39 -2.07 -16.02 3.12
N ARG A 40 -1.05 -15.45 3.77
CA ARG A 40 -1.01 -14.03 4.18
C ARG A 40 -1.17 -13.02 3.03
N ARG A 41 -1.01 -13.45 1.77
CA ARG A 41 -1.10 -12.62 0.56
C ARG A 41 -2.46 -12.69 -0.15
N GLY A 42 -3.38 -13.49 0.36
CA GLY A 42 -4.75 -13.61 -0.17
C GLY A 42 -5.83 -13.56 0.91
N SER A 43 -5.45 -13.47 2.20
CA SER A 43 -6.41 -13.30 3.29
C SER A 43 -5.75 -12.66 4.51
N SER A 44 -6.46 -11.70 5.10
CA SER A 44 -6.10 -11.07 6.38
C SER A 44 -6.12 -12.04 7.56
N LYS A 45 -6.79 -13.20 7.44
CA LYS A 45 -6.83 -14.22 8.50
C LYS A 45 -5.44 -14.81 8.81
N PHE A 46 -4.55 -14.83 7.83
CA PHE A 46 -3.21 -15.40 7.96
C PHE A 46 -2.13 -14.32 8.10
N MET A 47 -2.55 -13.08 8.36
CA MET A 47 -1.65 -11.96 8.52
C MET A 47 -1.14 -11.87 9.96
N GLU A 48 0.14 -11.55 10.11
CA GLU A 48 0.75 -11.21 11.38
C GLU A 48 0.12 -9.92 11.93
N ASN A 49 -0.21 -9.88 13.21
CA ASN A 49 -0.83 -8.72 13.86
C ASN A 49 0.14 -7.53 14.00
N GLN A 50 1.45 -7.81 13.99
CA GLN A 50 2.49 -6.80 14.11
C GLN A 50 3.56 -7.05 13.06
N ILE A 51 4.01 -5.97 12.43
CA ILE A 51 5.12 -5.99 11.48
C ILE A 51 6.13 -4.95 11.94
N ARG A 52 7.40 -5.34 11.93
CA ARG A 52 8.49 -4.42 12.18
C ARG A 52 8.66 -3.51 10.97
N PHE A 53 8.68 -2.21 11.21
CA PHE A 53 9.05 -1.23 10.21
C PHE A 53 10.58 -1.14 10.09
N SER A 54 11.07 -1.09 8.85
CA SER A 54 12.49 -1.05 8.50
C SER A 54 12.69 -0.29 7.18
N GLY A 55 13.93 0.08 6.87
CA GLY A 55 14.23 0.87 5.66
C GLY A 55 13.47 2.19 5.70
N ILE A 56 12.79 2.54 4.60
CA ILE A 56 12.01 3.79 4.48
C ILE A 56 10.85 3.91 5.50
N LEU A 57 10.37 2.81 6.09
CA LEU A 57 9.40 2.86 7.21
C LEU A 57 10.05 3.00 8.59
N SER A 58 11.37 2.87 8.69
CA SER A 58 12.08 2.88 9.98
C SER A 58 11.92 4.22 10.69
N ASN A 59 11.93 4.18 12.02
CA ASN A 59 11.92 5.35 12.90
C ASN A 59 13.30 5.77 13.40
N LYS A 60 14.34 5.15 12.85
CA LYS A 60 15.73 5.48 13.13
C LYS A 60 16.28 6.33 11.99
N ALA A 61 16.83 7.48 12.31
CA ALA A 61 17.40 8.39 11.32
C ALA A 61 18.59 7.77 10.57
N GLU A 62 19.28 6.80 11.18
CA GLU A 62 20.39 6.07 10.56
C GLU A 62 19.92 5.12 9.46
N GLU A 63 18.67 4.64 9.54
CA GLU A 63 18.06 3.75 8.55
C GLU A 63 17.16 4.52 7.56
N ASN A 64 16.57 5.63 8.01
CA ASN A 64 15.60 6.45 7.27
C ASN A 64 15.88 7.94 7.49
N PRO A 65 16.95 8.51 6.91
CA PRO A 65 17.35 9.88 7.19
C PRO A 65 16.29 10.92 6.79
N ASP A 66 15.48 10.60 5.77
CA ASP A 66 14.53 11.54 5.17
C ASP A 66 13.15 11.54 5.85
N PHE A 67 12.64 10.36 6.25
CA PHE A 67 11.24 10.19 6.68
C PHE A 67 11.07 9.62 8.10
N PHE A 68 12.15 9.44 8.89
CA PHE A 68 12.05 8.77 10.21
C PHE A 68 11.06 9.41 11.19
N ASN A 69 10.74 10.70 11.02
CA ASN A 69 9.81 11.43 11.87
C ASN A 69 8.39 11.58 11.29
N TRP A 70 8.10 10.99 10.12
CA TRP A 70 6.80 11.09 9.48
C TRP A 70 5.78 10.12 10.11
N ASN A 71 4.48 10.39 9.94
CA ASN A 71 3.45 9.37 10.14
C ASN A 71 3.64 8.30 9.06
N ARG A 72 3.80 7.04 9.44
CA ARG A 72 4.10 5.96 8.50
C ARG A 72 3.05 4.87 8.59
N VAL A 73 2.57 4.46 7.43
CA VAL A 73 1.51 3.48 7.28
C VAL A 73 1.95 2.41 6.28
N LYS A 74 1.77 1.14 6.64
CA LYS A 74 1.95 0.01 5.74
C LYS A 74 0.60 -0.62 5.42
N LEU A 75 0.07 -0.38 4.21
CA LEU A 75 -1.16 -1.05 3.79
C LEU A 75 -0.83 -2.45 3.25
N ARG A 76 -1.39 -3.46 3.93
CA ARG A 76 -1.15 -4.87 3.66
C ARG A 76 -1.80 -5.30 2.34
N TYR A 77 -1.02 -5.90 1.45
CA TYR A 77 -1.52 -6.45 0.20
C TYR A 77 -2.19 -7.83 0.38
N CYS A 78 -3.47 -7.93 0.00
CA CYS A 78 -4.21 -9.20 -0.01
C CYS A 78 -5.22 -9.38 -1.15
N ASP A 79 -5.41 -8.35 -1.98
CA ASP A 79 -6.32 -8.39 -3.12
C ASP A 79 -5.71 -9.09 -4.33
N GLY A 80 -4.38 -9.14 -4.43
CA GLY A 80 -3.63 -9.78 -5.51
C GLY A 80 -3.77 -9.07 -6.88
N SER A 81 -4.29 -7.84 -6.90
CA SER A 81 -4.58 -7.04 -8.09
C SER A 81 -4.01 -5.61 -8.01
N SER A 82 -2.89 -5.40 -7.32
CA SER A 82 -2.30 -4.05 -7.12
C SER A 82 -3.30 -2.98 -6.65
N PHE A 83 -4.28 -3.37 -5.82
CA PHE A 83 -5.36 -2.50 -5.35
C PHE A 83 -6.30 -1.94 -6.44
N SER A 84 -6.33 -2.50 -7.65
CA SER A 84 -7.17 -1.97 -8.74
C SER A 84 -8.45 -2.74 -9.05
N GLY A 85 -8.58 -4.00 -8.59
CA GLY A 85 -9.77 -4.82 -8.88
C GLY A 85 -11.02 -4.45 -8.08
N ASP A 86 -12.20 -4.51 -8.70
CA ASP A 86 -13.50 -4.55 -8.00
C ASP A 86 -14.47 -5.56 -8.65
N SER A 87 -14.20 -6.85 -8.49
CA SER A 87 -15.03 -7.92 -9.05
C SER A 87 -15.25 -9.07 -8.06
N TYR A 88 -16.17 -9.96 -8.41
CA TYR A 88 -16.49 -11.15 -7.64
C TYR A 88 -16.65 -12.34 -8.59
N ASN A 89 -15.98 -13.44 -8.27
CA ASN A 89 -16.17 -14.71 -8.94
C ASN A 89 -17.02 -15.61 -8.06
N GLU A 90 -18.29 -15.77 -8.43
CA GLU A 90 -19.27 -16.56 -7.68
C GLU A 90 -18.93 -18.05 -7.64
N ALA A 91 -18.51 -18.64 -8.77
CA ALA A 91 -18.18 -20.06 -8.85
C ALA A 91 -17.01 -20.44 -7.92
N ALA A 92 -15.99 -19.58 -7.83
CA ALA A 92 -14.82 -19.79 -6.99
C ALA A 92 -14.96 -19.20 -5.57
N GLN A 93 -16.04 -18.45 -5.32
CA GLN A 93 -16.25 -17.66 -4.09
C GLN A 93 -15.04 -16.76 -3.78
N LEU A 94 -14.58 -16.02 -4.78
CA LEU A 94 -13.40 -15.14 -4.69
C LEU A 94 -13.79 -13.69 -4.89
N TYR A 95 -13.29 -12.84 -3.99
CA TYR A 95 -13.48 -11.40 -4.02
C TYR A 95 -12.20 -10.71 -4.46
N PHE A 96 -12.27 -9.94 -5.54
CA PHE A 96 -11.18 -9.09 -6.02
C PHE A 96 -11.55 -7.65 -5.69
N ARG A 97 -11.17 -7.19 -4.49
CA ARG A 97 -11.66 -5.92 -3.91
C ARG A 97 -10.55 -4.91 -3.68
N GLY A 98 -9.51 -4.94 -4.52
CA GLY A 98 -8.39 -4.01 -4.47
C GLY A 98 -8.84 -2.56 -4.34
N GLN A 99 -9.69 -2.08 -5.26
CA GLN A 99 -10.14 -0.69 -5.28
C GLN A 99 -10.91 -0.33 -4.01
N ARG A 100 -11.75 -1.24 -3.51
CA ARG A 100 -12.52 -1.01 -2.27
C ARG A 100 -11.62 -0.96 -1.05
N ILE A 101 -10.60 -1.81 -0.99
CA ILE A 101 -9.61 -1.81 0.10
C ILE A 101 -8.85 -0.49 0.08
N TRP A 102 -8.42 -0.03 -1.10
CA TRP A 102 -7.79 1.28 -1.27
C TRP A 102 -8.68 2.42 -0.76
N SER A 103 -9.92 2.54 -1.25
CA SER A 103 -10.83 3.61 -0.86
C SER A 103 -11.11 3.61 0.65
N ALA A 104 -11.40 2.44 1.23
CA ALA A 104 -11.66 2.33 2.66
C ALA A 104 -10.42 2.67 3.51
N ALA A 105 -9.23 2.29 3.05
CA ALA A 105 -7.99 2.64 3.74
C ALA A 105 -7.73 4.15 3.69
N MET A 106 -7.89 4.78 2.53
CA MET A 106 -7.69 6.23 2.39
C MET A 106 -8.70 7.02 3.23
N GLU A 107 -9.98 6.67 3.19
CA GLU A 107 -11.02 7.29 4.03
C GLU A 107 -10.65 7.22 5.51
N LYS A 108 -10.23 6.04 5.97
CA LYS A 108 -9.82 5.83 7.36
C LYS A 108 -8.61 6.68 7.75
N LEU A 109 -7.57 6.74 6.91
CA LEU A 109 -6.36 7.52 7.19
C LEU A 109 -6.63 9.03 7.15
N MET A 110 -7.48 9.50 6.25
CA MET A 110 -7.93 10.89 6.20
C MET A 110 -8.61 11.29 7.51
N ALA A 111 -9.51 10.45 8.02
CA ALA A 111 -10.17 10.65 9.30
C ALA A 111 -9.21 10.62 10.50
N GLU A 112 -8.11 9.84 10.43
CA GLU A 112 -7.07 9.77 11.48
C GLU A 112 -6.08 10.95 11.45
N GLY A 113 -6.26 11.90 10.53
CA GLY A 113 -5.53 13.16 10.51
C GLY A 113 -4.68 13.37 9.27
N MET A 114 -4.65 12.43 8.33
CA MET A 114 -3.93 12.60 7.06
C MET A 114 -4.46 13.80 6.26
N GLN A 115 -5.74 14.13 6.39
CA GLN A 115 -6.34 15.31 5.74
C GLN A 115 -5.65 16.65 6.06
N TYR A 116 -4.91 16.73 7.18
CA TYR A 116 -4.17 17.93 7.59
C TYR A 116 -2.70 17.92 7.16
N ALA A 117 -2.28 16.94 6.36
CA ALA A 117 -0.90 16.82 5.92
C ALA A 117 -0.50 17.98 5.00
N THR A 118 0.67 18.56 5.24
CA THR A 118 1.34 19.47 4.31
C THR A 118 2.19 18.72 3.30
N GLN A 119 2.62 17.51 3.63
CA GLN A 119 3.37 16.62 2.75
C GLN A 119 2.82 15.19 2.84
N ALA A 120 2.62 14.56 1.69
CA ALA A 120 2.17 13.18 1.61
C ALA A 120 2.99 12.41 0.56
N LEU A 121 3.47 11.23 0.92
CA LEU A 121 4.18 10.32 0.02
C LEU A 121 3.41 9.01 -0.09
N LEU A 122 3.08 8.63 -1.33
CA LEU A 122 2.61 7.30 -1.67
C LEU A 122 3.76 6.49 -2.25
N SER A 123 4.12 5.37 -1.66
CA SER A 123 5.19 4.54 -2.22
C SER A 123 4.87 3.06 -2.21
N GLY A 124 5.61 2.28 -2.99
CA GLY A 124 5.46 0.83 -2.99
C GLY A 124 6.49 0.14 -3.86
N CYS A 125 6.66 -1.17 -3.62
CA CYS A 125 7.62 -2.01 -4.32
C CYS A 125 6.90 -3.10 -5.13
N SER A 126 7.39 -3.45 -6.32
CA SER A 126 6.85 -4.50 -7.19
C SER A 126 5.39 -4.22 -7.57
N ALA A 127 4.44 -5.14 -7.32
CA ALA A 127 3.03 -4.86 -7.59
C ALA A 127 2.43 -3.77 -6.65
N GLY A 128 3.11 -3.41 -5.55
CA GLY A 128 2.83 -2.18 -4.79
C GLY A 128 3.41 -0.91 -5.44
N GLY A 129 4.49 -1.03 -6.20
CA GLY A 129 5.00 0.04 -7.05
C GLY A 129 4.03 0.35 -8.18
N LEU A 130 3.50 -0.70 -8.83
CA LEU A 130 2.41 -0.53 -9.81
C LEU A 130 1.17 0.13 -9.16
N ALA A 131 0.78 -0.29 -7.94
CA ALA A 131 -0.31 0.36 -7.22
C ALA A 131 -0.04 1.86 -6.99
N SER A 132 1.21 2.22 -6.67
CA SER A 132 1.61 3.63 -6.51
C SER A 132 1.48 4.43 -7.80
N ILE A 133 1.70 3.82 -8.96
CA ILE A 133 1.45 4.43 -10.28
C ILE A 133 -0.05 4.59 -10.49
N LEU A 134 -0.82 3.51 -10.33
CA LEU A 134 -2.25 3.46 -10.65
C LEU A 134 -3.08 4.43 -9.80
N HIS A 135 -2.75 4.59 -8.51
CA HIS A 135 -3.53 5.39 -7.58
C HIS A 135 -2.92 6.76 -7.27
N CYS A 136 -1.84 7.17 -7.96
CA CYS A 136 -1.18 8.44 -7.63
C CYS A 136 -2.10 9.65 -7.77
N ASP A 137 -2.87 9.71 -8.85
CA ASP A 137 -3.79 10.82 -9.11
C ASP A 137 -4.97 10.80 -8.13
N GLU A 138 -5.57 9.63 -7.89
CA GLU A 138 -6.61 9.47 -6.85
C GLU A 138 -6.11 9.92 -5.48
N PHE A 139 -4.86 9.58 -5.12
CA PHE A 139 -4.25 9.99 -3.88
C PHE A 139 -4.03 11.50 -3.82
N ARG A 140 -3.56 12.10 -4.93
CA ARG A 140 -3.38 13.55 -5.04
C ARG A 140 -4.69 14.29 -4.82
N ASP A 141 -5.78 13.79 -5.37
CA ASP A 141 -7.09 14.43 -5.32
C ASP A 141 -7.73 14.43 -3.92
N LEU A 142 -7.22 13.63 -2.98
CA LEU A 142 -7.64 13.67 -1.58
C LEU A 142 -7.21 14.95 -0.84
N PHE A 143 -6.23 15.69 -1.36
CA PHE A 143 -5.61 16.82 -0.66
C PHE A 143 -5.81 18.16 -1.39
N PRO A 144 -5.83 19.29 -0.67
CA PRO A 144 -5.86 20.61 -1.29
C PRO A 144 -4.63 20.88 -2.16
N GLN A 145 -4.70 21.92 -3.00
CA GLN A 145 -3.59 22.29 -3.89
C GLN A 145 -2.30 22.69 -3.14
N SER A 146 -2.41 23.11 -1.89
CA SER A 146 -1.29 23.48 -1.02
C SER A 146 -0.47 22.31 -0.49
N THR A 147 -1.04 21.09 -0.47
CA THR A 147 -0.33 19.91 0.05
C THR A 147 0.62 19.36 -1.00
N LYS A 148 1.88 19.13 -0.61
CA LYS A 148 2.91 18.54 -1.49
C LYS A 148 2.76 17.02 -1.48
N VAL A 149 2.04 16.51 -2.48
CA VAL A 149 1.89 15.07 -2.71
C VAL A 149 2.95 14.56 -3.68
N LYS A 150 3.56 13.42 -3.38
CA LYS A 150 4.49 12.69 -4.25
C LYS A 150 4.16 11.21 -4.26
N CYS A 151 4.50 10.55 -5.37
CA CYS A 151 4.38 9.12 -5.52
C CYS A 151 5.73 8.52 -5.93
N LEU A 152 6.09 7.38 -5.36
CA LEU A 152 7.34 6.66 -5.61
C LEU A 152 7.02 5.20 -5.96
N SER A 153 7.27 4.82 -7.20
CA SER A 153 7.15 3.43 -7.63
C SER A 153 8.53 2.78 -7.70
N ASP A 154 8.81 1.89 -6.76
CA ASP A 154 9.98 1.02 -6.79
C ASP A 154 9.64 -0.32 -7.48
N ALA A 155 10.44 -0.72 -8.46
CA ALA A 155 10.27 -1.96 -9.24
C ALA A 155 8.84 -2.22 -9.78
N GLY A 156 8.06 -1.15 -10.03
CA GLY A 156 6.62 -1.23 -10.38
C GLY A 156 6.27 -1.01 -11.84
N PHE A 157 7.26 -0.71 -12.70
CA PHE A 157 7.07 -0.51 -14.13
C PHE A 157 7.39 -1.80 -14.89
N PHE A 158 6.42 -2.29 -15.66
CA PHE A 158 6.52 -3.53 -16.43
C PHE A 158 6.26 -3.24 -17.91
N LEU A 159 7.07 -3.82 -18.79
CA LEU A 159 6.87 -3.77 -20.24
C LEU A 159 6.05 -4.98 -20.68
N ASP A 160 5.05 -4.75 -21.52
CA ASP A 160 4.33 -5.81 -22.24
C ASP A 160 5.16 -6.20 -23.47
N MET A 161 5.74 -7.40 -23.47
CA MET A 161 6.66 -7.89 -24.50
C MET A 161 6.06 -9.04 -25.29
#